data_AF-A0A2D9RU72-F1
#
_entry.id   AF-A0A2D9RU72-F1
#
_cell.length_a   1.000
_cell.length_b   1.000
_cell.length_c   1.000
_cell.angle_alpha   90.00
_cell.angle_beta   90.00
_cell.angle_gamma   90.00
#
_symmetry.space_group_name_H-M   'P 1'
#
loop_
_entity.id
_entity.type
_entity.pdbx_description
1 polymer ?
#
loop_
_entity_poly.entity_id
_entity_poly.type
_entity_poly.pdbx_seq_one_letter_code
_entity_poly.pdbx_strand_id
1 'polypeptide(L)' 'MNLYILPLIAQIGVWGWVVIALAILLLFGGKKIPELMRGTGKGIKEFKKGLNEGLDEDLKEEKKD' A
#
# COMPACT_ATOMS: atom_id res chain seq x y z
N MET A 1 11.36 -18.85 31.98
CA MET A 1 9.97 -19.18 31.58
C MET A 1 9.37 -18.16 30.61
N ASN A 2 9.51 -16.84 30.83
CA ASN A 2 9.02 -15.80 29.90
C ASN A 2 9.65 -15.78 28.49
N LEU A 3 10.87 -16.29 28.32
CA LEU A 3 11.59 -16.19 27.03
C LEU A 3 11.03 -17.14 25.95
N TYR A 4 10.34 -18.21 26.34
CA TYR A 4 9.76 -19.20 25.40
C TYR A 4 8.34 -18.84 24.94
N ILE A 5 7.67 -17.91 25.63
CA ILE A 5 6.26 -17.55 25.36
C ILE A 5 6.17 -16.48 24.27
N LEU A 6 7.20 -15.63 24.17
CA LEU A 6 7.33 -14.60 23.14
C LEU A 6 7.39 -15.18 21.71
N PRO A 7 8.22 -16.22 21.40
CA PRO A 7 8.20 -16.83 20.08
C PRO A 7 6.89 -17.57 19.80
N LEU A 8 6.21 -18.10 20.82
CA LEU A 8 4.93 -18.79 20.66
C LEU A 8 3.81 -17.83 20.22
N ILE A 9 3.72 -16.66 20.85
CA ILE A 9 2.74 -15.62 20.46
C ILE A 9 3.07 -15.05 19.07
N ALA A 10 4.35 -14.84 18.77
CA ALA A 10 4.78 -14.39 17.45
C ALA A 10 4.46 -15.42 16.34
N GLN A 11 4.70 -16.71 16.59
CA GLN A 11 4.37 -17.78 15.65
C GLN A 11 2.87 -17.86 15.39
N ILE A 12 2.04 -17.89 16.45
CA ILE A 12 0.58 -17.96 16.31
C ILE A 12 0.03 -16.74 15.54
N GLY A 13 0.55 -15.55 15.81
CA GLY A 13 0.17 -14.34 15.08
C GLY A 13 0.51 -14.42 13.59
N VAL A 14 1.75 -14.80 13.25
CA VAL A 14 2.21 -14.87 11.85
C VAL A 14 1.45 -15.94 11.06
N TRP A 15 1.23 -17.14 11.62
CA TRP A 15 0.47 -18.19 10.94
C TRP A 15 -0.98 -17.78 10.67
N GLY A 16 -1.61 -17.03 11.58
CA GLY A 16 -2.96 -16.47 11.36
C GLY A 16 -3.02 -15.52 10.16
N TRP A 17 -2.06 -14.59 10.05
CA TRP A 17 -1.97 -13.67 8.92
C TRP A 17 -1.74 -14.39 7.58
N VAL A 18 -0.96 -15.47 7.58
CA VAL A 18 -0.72 -16.29 6.39
C VAL A 18 -2.02 -16.95 5.90
N VAL A 19 -2.82 -17.51 6.81
CA VAL A 19 -4.12 -18.12 6.45
C VAL A 19 -5.09 -17.09 5.88
N ILE A 20 -5.16 -15.90 6.48
CA ILE A 20 -6.00 -14.80 5.97
C ILE A 20 -5.54 -14.37 4.57
N ALA A 21 -4.22 -14.18 4.38
CA ALA A 21 -3.67 -13.83 3.08
C ALA A 21 -3.97 -14.90 2.02
N LEU A 22 -3.87 -16.18 2.38
CA LEU A 22 -4.19 -17.29 1.51
C LEU A 22 -5.69 -17.35 1.16
N ALA A 23 -6.57 -17.10 2.14
CA ALA A 23 -8.00 -17.01 1.90
C ALA A 23 -8.35 -15.88 0.92
N ILE A 24 -7.80 -14.68 1.12
CA ILE A 24 -7.96 -13.56 0.18
C ILE A 24 -7.40 -13.93 -1.20
N LEU A 25 -6.25 -14.60 -1.26
CA LEU A 25 -5.64 -15.05 -2.51
C LEU A 25 -6.50 -16.07 -3.26
N LEU A 26 -7.21 -16.96 -2.56
CA LEU A 26 -8.13 -17.92 -3.17
C LEU A 26 -9.42 -17.25 -3.65
N LEU A 27 -9.97 -16.30 -2.89
CA LEU A 27 -11.19 -15.58 -3.26
C LEU A 27 -10.99 -14.61 -4.42
N PHE A 28 -9.90 -13.84 -4.41
CA PHE A 28 -9.61 -12.83 -5.42
C PHE A 28 -8.70 -13.36 -6.55
N GLY A 29 -7.93 -14.43 -6.31
CA GLY A 29 -6.91 -14.93 -7.21
C GLY A 29 -5.61 -14.12 -7.14
N GLY A 30 -4.48 -14.78 -7.40
CA GLY A 30 -3.15 -14.13 -7.36
C GLY A 30 -2.89 -13.04 -8.40
N LYS A 31 -3.76 -12.91 -9.40
CA LYS A 31 -3.63 -11.90 -10.46
C LYS A 31 -4.39 -10.59 -10.15
N LYS A 32 -5.47 -10.64 -9.38
CA LYS A 32 -6.31 -9.45 -9.12
C LYS A 32 -5.67 -8.46 -8.15
N ILE A 33 -4.96 -8.93 -7.12
CA ILE A 33 -4.29 -8.02 -6.17
C ILE A 33 -3.23 -7.15 -6.86
N PRO A 34 -2.31 -7.70 -7.67
CA PRO A 34 -1.36 -6.89 -8.44
C PRO A 34 -2.02 -5.97 -9.47
N GLU A 35 -3.10 -6.41 -10.10
CA GLU A 35 -3.82 -5.61 -11.10
C GLU A 35 -4.51 -4.40 -10.46
N LEU A 36 -5.20 -4.60 -9.33
CA LEU A 36 -5.79 -3.51 -8.53
C LEU A 36 -4.70 -2.56 -8.00
N MET A 37 -3.60 -3.09 -7.48
CA MET A 37 -2.48 -2.26 -7.00
C MET A 37 -1.85 -1.44 -8.13
N ARG A 38 -1.73 -1.99 -9.33
CA ARG A 38 -1.25 -1.25 -10.52
C ARG A 38 -2.22 -0.16 -10.94
N GLY A 39 -3.53 -0.43 -10.94
CA GLY A 39 -4.55 0.57 -11.26
C GLY A 39 -4.57 1.72 -10.25
N THR A 40 -4.70 1.38 -8.95
CA THR A 40 -4.70 2.36 -7.85
C THR A 40 -3.37 3.11 -7.77
N GLY A 41 -2.24 2.43 -7.94
CA GLY A 41 -0.91 3.04 -7.89
C GLY A 41 -0.69 4.05 -9.02
N LYS A 42 -1.19 3.78 -10.22
CA LYS A 42 -1.19 4.77 -11.32
C LYS A 42 -2.07 5.97 -10.97
N GLY A 43 -3.28 5.75 -10.44
CA GLY A 43 -4.17 6.84 -10.02
C GLY A 43 -3.54 7.75 -8.97
N ILE A 44 -2.93 7.17 -7.93
CA ILE A 44 -2.21 7.94 -6.89
C ILE A 44 -1.02 8.71 -7.48
N LYS A 45 -0.29 8.11 -8.43
CA LYS A 45 0.86 8.75 -9.09
C LYS A 45 0.44 9.97 -9.90
N GLU A 46 -0.58 9.85 -10.75
CA GLU A 46 -1.08 10.96 -11.56
C GLU A 46 -1.71 12.05 -10.68
N PHE A 47 -2.42 11.67 -9.61
CA PHE A 47 -2.95 12.63 -8.64
C PHE A 47 -1.84 13.45 -7.98
N LYS A 48 -0.76 12.81 -7.52
CA LYS A 48 0.39 13.52 -6.94
C LYS A 48 1.10 14.40 -7.96
N LYS A 49 1.18 13.96 -9.22
CA LYS A 49 1.77 14.74 -10.31
C LYS A 49 0.96 16.02 -10.58
N GLY A 50 -0.36 15.91 -10.73
CA GLY A 50 -1.22 17.07 -10.95
C GLY A 50 -1.20 18.07 -9.78
N LEU A 51 -1.10 17.58 -8.53
CA LEU A 51 -0.93 18.45 -7.36
C LEU A 51 0.38 19.24 -7.40
N ASN A 52 1.49 18.60 -7.79
CA ASN A 52 2.78 19.27 -7.88
C ASN A 52 2.84 20.25 -9.06
N GLU A 53 2.27 19.89 -10.21
CA GLU A 53 2.22 20.78 -11.37
C GLU A 53 1.40 22.04 -11.08
N GLY A 54 0.24 21.91 -10.40
CA GLY A 54 -0.54 23.08 -9.96
C GLY A 54 0.22 23.96 -8.97
N LEU A 55 0.94 23.37 -8.00
CA LEU A 55 1.78 24.12 -7.07
C LEU A 55 2.95 24.84 -7.76
N ASP A 56 3.59 24.20 -8.74
CA ASP A 56 4.70 24.78 -9.49
C ASP A 56 4.25 25.88 -10.46
N GLU A 57 3.00 25.85 -10.93
CA GLU A 57 2.37 26.92 -11.72
C GLU A 57 2.06 28.13 -10.82
N ASP A 58 1.45 27.92 -9.66
CA ASP A 58 1.16 28.98 -8.68
C ASP A 58 2.44 29.71 -8.22
N LEU A 59 3.54 28.98 -7.98
CA LEU A 59 4.82 29.55 -7.57
C LEU A 59 5.57 30.31 -8.69
N LYS A 60 5.25 30.04 -9.96
CA LYS A 60 5.85 30.73 -11.11
C LYS A 60 5.11 32.00 -11.47
N GLU A 61 3.81 32.07 -11.21
CA GLU A 61 3.02 33.30 -11.39
C GLU A 61 3.38 34.37 -10.34
N GLU A 62 3.63 33.99 -9.08
CA GLU A 62 4.01 34.93 -8.00
C GLU A 62 5.43 35.55 -8.17
N LYS A 63 6.29 34.97 -9.01
CA LYS A 63 7.67 35.44 -9.27
C LYS A 63 7.77 36.45 -10.43
N LYS A 64 6.66 36.74 -11.11
CA LYS A 64 6.65 37.56 -12.34
C LYS A 64 6.05 38.96 -12.14
N ASP A 65 5.58 39.27 -10.94
CA ASP A 65 5.16 40.61 -10.49
C ASP A 65 6.25 41.34 -9.71
#